data_AF-A0A1Z9FED5-F1
#
_entry.id   AF-A0A1Z9FED5-F1
#
_cell.length_a   1.000
_cell.length_b   1.000
_cell.length_c   1.000
_cell.angle_alpha   90.00
_cell.angle_beta   90.00
_cell.angle_gamma   90.00
#
_symmetry.space_group_name_H-M   'P 1'
#
loop_
_entity.id
_entity.type
_entity.pdbx_description
1 polymer ?
#
loop_
_entity_poly.entity_id
_entity_poly.type
_entity_poly.pdbx_seq_one_letter_code
_entity_poly.pdbx_strand_id
1 'polypeptide(L)'
;MFRKFLDKVENPEKYILYCHTSYPDMGWDLPELLQTHNLSSHVMVTYVCPETRKPFPSFFRGAITVSPYTNKFNASISNVKVGLSYDDLASIVNMFDIYLQYANCEGFGLPQVEAAACGVPVMSTDYSAMESVIRQLGGIPVKPKALYKELETGCMRAVADNDLACEKLLEFFNLSAEERKELGNKHRTAFEEHFQWDKSGKKWEEYFDSVDVSDNLWMSPPDIQRPDPKPDHHKNIPHEVLARWLITNVLKDPSKIDSYLHLRLAKDLLYGTTTGATGGMYFNEDSSQFEHRSVQPFNFDMAYGNFANLRDKINHWEQQRVQKIQQKGMEQ
;
A
#
# COMPACT_ATOMS: atom_id res chain seq x y z
N MET A 1 21.15 -5.50 11.07
CA MET A 1 21.84 -6.51 10.25
C MET A 1 23.24 -6.07 9.83
N PHE A 2 23.43 -4.95 9.11
CA PHE A 2 24.72 -4.65 8.44
C PHE A 2 25.95 -4.58 9.38
N ARG A 3 25.84 -3.96 10.57
CA ARG A 3 26.91 -3.99 11.58
C ARG A 3 27.35 -5.42 11.95
N LYS A 4 26.38 -6.33 12.16
CA LYS A 4 26.67 -7.74 12.45
C LYS A 4 27.41 -8.44 11.32
N PHE A 5 27.17 -8.04 10.07
CA PHE A 5 27.88 -8.55 8.90
C PHE A 5 29.33 -8.02 8.90
N LEU A 6 29.52 -6.72 9.11
CA LEU A 6 30.86 -6.11 9.21
C LEU A 6 31.71 -6.70 10.34
N ASP A 7 31.08 -7.14 11.45
CA ASP A 7 31.78 -7.79 12.56
C ASP A 7 32.33 -9.19 12.23
N LYS A 8 31.87 -9.81 11.13
CA LYS A 8 32.20 -11.19 10.75
C LYS A 8 33.12 -11.30 9.53
N VAL A 9 33.36 -10.22 8.80
CA VAL A 9 34.22 -10.19 7.61
C VAL A 9 35.63 -9.73 7.95
N GLU A 10 36.63 -10.22 7.22
CA GLU A 10 38.04 -9.85 7.47
C GLU A 10 38.37 -8.40 7.11
N ASN A 11 37.75 -7.86 6.07
CA ASN A 11 38.04 -6.53 5.50
C ASN A 11 36.75 -5.67 5.45
N PRO A 12 36.23 -5.21 6.61
CA PRO A 12 34.94 -4.52 6.69
C PRO A 12 34.88 -3.22 5.87
N GLU A 13 36.01 -2.55 5.64
CA GLU A 13 36.12 -1.30 4.89
C GLU A 13 35.77 -1.44 3.40
N LYS A 14 35.72 -2.67 2.87
CA LYS A 14 35.33 -2.95 1.48
C LYS A 14 33.82 -2.93 1.27
N TYR A 15 33.04 -2.93 2.34
CA TYR A 15 31.59 -3.09 2.27
C TYR A 15 30.89 -1.78 2.61
N ILE A 16 30.04 -1.34 1.69
CA ILE A 16 29.23 -0.14 1.83
C ILE A 16 27.76 -0.53 1.77
N LEU A 17 26.98 -0.06 2.75
CA LEU A 17 25.52 -0.08 2.67
C LEU A 17 25.08 1.22 2.00
N TYR A 18 24.57 1.11 0.78
CA TYR A 18 24.00 2.25 0.07
C TYR A 18 22.48 2.28 0.32
N CYS A 19 22.03 3.22 1.14
CA CYS A 19 20.61 3.49 1.39
C CYS A 19 20.06 4.54 0.41
N HIS A 20 19.18 4.12 -0.50
CA HIS A 20 18.35 5.04 -1.28
C HIS A 20 17.05 5.33 -0.51
N THR A 21 17.13 6.25 0.46
CA THR A 21 16.04 6.60 1.37
C THR A 21 15.91 8.12 1.52
N SER A 22 14.82 8.58 2.15
CA SER A 22 14.62 9.99 2.51
C SER A 22 15.02 10.29 3.94
N TYR A 23 15.42 11.54 4.20
CA TYR A 23 15.64 12.07 5.54
C TYR A 23 15.39 13.58 5.56
N PRO A 24 14.77 14.15 6.62
CA PRO A 24 14.20 13.46 7.79
C PRO A 24 12.97 12.62 7.43
N ASP A 25 12.76 11.52 8.16
CA ASP A 25 11.67 10.57 7.96
C ASP A 25 10.96 10.30 9.31
N MET A 26 9.70 9.87 9.28
CA MET A 26 8.84 9.67 10.45
C MET A 26 9.16 8.41 11.26
N GLY A 27 10.15 7.60 10.85
CA GLY A 27 10.44 6.31 11.48
C GLY A 27 11.92 6.03 11.80
N TRP A 28 12.87 6.65 11.10
CA TRP A 28 14.29 6.31 11.25
C TRP A 28 15.15 7.55 11.46
N ASP A 29 15.76 7.66 12.65
CA ASP A 29 16.83 8.63 12.92
C ASP A 29 18.15 8.09 12.38
N LEU A 30 18.43 8.40 11.11
CA LEU A 30 19.65 7.95 10.45
C LEU A 30 20.92 8.39 11.20
N PRO A 31 21.11 9.67 11.61
CA PRO A 31 22.26 10.06 12.43
C PRO A 31 22.44 9.22 13.70
N GLU A 32 21.38 9.01 14.48
CA GLU A 32 21.43 8.23 15.71
C GLU A 32 21.84 6.77 15.42
N LEU A 33 21.24 6.15 14.40
CA LEU A 33 21.54 4.76 14.04
C LEU A 33 22.97 4.58 13.53
N LEU A 34 23.47 5.54 12.75
CA LEU A 34 24.85 5.53 12.27
C LEU A 34 25.84 5.66 13.41
N GLN A 35 25.55 6.53 14.39
CA GLN A 35 26.40 6.70 15.57
C GLN A 35 26.35 5.47 16.48
N THR A 36 25.14 4.99 16.81
CA THR A 36 24.91 3.85 17.71
C THR A 36 25.58 2.58 17.22
N HIS A 37 25.61 2.37 15.90
CA HIS A 37 26.22 1.19 15.29
C HIS A 37 27.62 1.43 14.70
N ASN A 38 28.19 2.62 14.87
CA ASN A 38 29.50 3.01 14.32
C ASN A 38 29.62 2.72 12.81
N LEU A 39 28.65 3.22 12.04
CA LEU A 39 28.47 2.96 10.60
C LEU A 39 28.71 4.19 9.72
N SER A 40 29.12 5.33 10.28
CA SER A 40 29.24 6.60 9.55
C SER A 40 30.17 6.54 8.33
N SER A 41 31.18 5.68 8.35
CA SER A 41 32.11 5.46 7.23
C SER A 41 31.74 4.29 6.30
N HIS A 42 30.59 3.64 6.54
CA HIS A 42 30.15 2.47 5.77
C HIS A 42 28.75 2.64 5.17
N VAL A 43 28.06 3.75 5.43
CA VAL A 43 26.71 3.99 4.92
C VAL A 43 26.68 5.21 4.02
N MET A 44 26.32 5.00 2.76
CA MET A 44 26.11 6.07 1.79
C MET A 44 24.62 6.30 1.55
N VAL A 45 24.27 7.54 1.23
CA VAL A 45 22.95 7.94 0.80
C VAL A 45 23.01 8.72 -0.51
N THR A 46 21.90 8.76 -1.23
CA THR A 46 21.78 9.54 -2.46
C THR A 46 21.38 10.97 -2.13
N TYR A 47 22.24 11.94 -2.42
CA TYR A 47 21.90 13.35 -2.45
C TYR A 47 21.52 13.77 -3.87
N VAL A 48 20.63 14.75 -4.00
CA VAL A 48 20.20 15.32 -5.27
C VAL A 48 20.42 16.82 -5.23
N CYS A 49 21.11 17.34 -6.25
CA CYS A 49 21.24 18.79 -6.44
C CYS A 49 19.94 19.34 -7.04
N PRO A 50 19.26 20.29 -6.41
CA PRO A 50 17.97 20.79 -6.89
C PRO A 50 18.07 21.57 -8.21
N GLU A 51 19.22 22.23 -8.45
CA GLU A 51 19.45 23.05 -9.64
C GLU A 51 19.74 22.22 -10.89
N THR A 52 20.59 21.19 -10.74
CA THR A 52 20.99 20.34 -11.88
C THR A 52 20.15 19.09 -12.01
N ARG A 53 19.36 18.74 -10.98
CA ARG A 53 18.64 17.47 -10.81
C ARG A 53 19.53 16.23 -10.82
N LYS A 54 20.85 16.38 -10.80
CA LYS A 54 21.79 15.25 -10.80
C LYS A 54 21.96 14.68 -9.39
N PRO A 55 21.87 13.35 -9.22
CA PRO A 55 22.18 12.71 -7.96
C PRO A 55 23.69 12.55 -7.75
N PHE A 56 24.11 12.35 -6.51
CA PHE A 56 25.47 11.92 -6.18
C PHE A 56 25.46 11.10 -4.87
N PRO A 57 26.28 10.04 -4.79
CA PRO A 57 26.43 9.28 -3.56
C PRO A 57 27.33 10.03 -2.58
N SER A 58 27.00 10.01 -1.29
CA SER A 58 27.90 10.49 -0.22
C SER A 58 27.60 9.76 1.08
N PHE A 59 28.60 9.65 1.96
CA PHE A 59 28.33 9.41 3.38
C PHE A 59 27.37 10.46 3.94
N PHE A 60 26.64 10.11 4.99
CA PHE A 60 25.68 11.02 5.61
C PHE A 60 26.36 12.31 6.09
N ARG A 61 25.91 13.46 5.56
CA ARG A 61 26.39 14.82 5.87
C ARG A 61 25.27 15.72 6.39
N GLY A 62 24.20 15.13 6.92
CA GLY A 62 22.96 15.82 7.30
C GLY A 62 21.92 15.83 6.18
N ALA A 63 20.76 16.44 6.46
CA ALA A 63 19.64 16.51 5.51
C ALA A 63 19.97 17.33 4.25
N ILE A 64 20.83 18.35 4.39
CA ILE A 64 21.30 19.21 3.32
C ILE A 64 22.84 19.22 3.32
N THR A 65 23.45 19.24 2.14
CA THR A 65 24.89 19.32 1.97
C THR A 65 25.29 20.18 0.76
N VAL A 66 26.60 20.35 0.57
CA VAL A 66 27.16 21.04 -0.59
C VAL A 66 27.05 20.16 -1.82
N SER A 67 26.40 20.67 -2.87
CA SER A 67 26.36 20.02 -4.18
C SER A 67 27.74 20.02 -4.83
N PRO A 68 28.27 18.87 -5.29
CA PRO A 68 29.52 18.82 -6.04
C PRO A 68 29.40 19.46 -7.43
N TYR A 69 28.17 19.66 -7.92
CA TYR A 69 27.90 20.22 -9.25
C TYR A 69 27.84 21.74 -9.28
N THR A 70 27.36 22.35 -8.18
CA THR A 70 27.14 23.81 -8.11
C THR A 70 27.91 24.49 -6.98
N ASN A 71 28.56 23.70 -6.11
CA ASN A 71 29.26 24.16 -4.91
C ASN A 71 28.39 24.97 -3.93
N LYS A 72 27.06 24.81 -4.00
CA LYS A 72 26.09 25.46 -3.11
C LYS A 72 25.60 24.49 -2.04
N PHE A 73 25.36 25.00 -0.84
CA PHE A 73 24.78 24.25 0.28
C PHE A 73 23.26 24.10 0.11
N ASN A 74 22.84 23.28 -0.85
CA ASN A 74 21.44 23.08 -1.18
C ASN A 74 21.08 21.67 -1.68
N ALA A 75 22.04 20.75 -1.77
CA ALA A 75 21.73 19.37 -2.14
C ALA A 75 21.03 18.67 -0.98
N SER A 76 19.95 17.96 -1.24
CA SER A 76 19.16 17.27 -0.21
C SER A 76 19.12 15.77 -0.48
N ILE A 77 18.89 14.97 0.54
CA ILE A 77 18.70 13.52 0.38
C ILE A 77 17.46 13.28 -0.49
N SER A 78 17.53 12.30 -1.40
CA SER A 78 16.43 11.97 -2.31
C SER A 78 15.14 11.69 -1.54
N ASN A 79 14.01 12.17 -2.08
CA ASN A 79 12.71 12.02 -1.45
C ASN A 79 11.60 12.18 -2.49
N VAL A 80 10.34 12.00 -2.07
CA VAL A 80 9.17 12.08 -2.95
C VAL A 80 8.99 13.42 -3.69
N LYS A 81 9.56 14.52 -3.17
CA LYS A 81 9.54 15.84 -3.83
C LYS A 81 10.75 16.06 -4.73
N VAL A 82 11.88 15.46 -4.37
CA VAL A 82 13.18 15.57 -5.06
C VAL A 82 13.65 14.17 -5.45
N GLY A 83 12.95 13.59 -6.42
CA GLY A 83 13.23 12.27 -6.98
C GLY A 83 14.32 12.29 -8.06
N LEU A 84 14.69 11.09 -8.50
CA LEU A 84 15.64 10.86 -9.59
C LEU A 84 14.90 10.58 -10.90
N SER A 85 15.61 10.74 -12.02
CA SER A 85 15.16 10.15 -13.28
C SER A 85 15.28 8.62 -13.22
N TYR A 86 14.54 7.91 -14.08
CA TYR A 86 14.67 6.45 -14.18
C TYR A 86 16.07 6.02 -14.60
N ASP A 87 16.72 6.76 -15.51
CA ASP A 87 18.09 6.46 -15.96
C ASP A 87 19.12 6.60 -14.82
N ASP A 88 18.96 7.64 -13.99
CA ASP A 88 19.82 7.84 -12.82
C ASP A 88 19.62 6.75 -11.78
N LEU A 89 18.36 6.38 -11.50
CA LEU A 89 18.05 5.32 -10.54
C LEU A 89 18.60 3.97 -11.03
N ALA A 90 18.40 3.64 -12.31
CA ALA A 90 18.97 2.46 -12.92
C ALA A 90 20.49 2.47 -12.83
N SER A 91 21.14 3.61 -13.09
CA SER A 91 22.59 3.76 -12.96
C SER A 91 23.08 3.49 -11.53
N ILE A 92 22.36 3.97 -10.51
CA ILE A 92 22.68 3.70 -9.10
C ILE A 92 22.51 2.22 -8.78
N VAL A 93 21.39 1.61 -9.16
CA VAL A 93 21.11 0.21 -8.87
C VAL A 93 22.15 -0.70 -9.53
N ASN A 94 22.58 -0.40 -10.76
CA ASN A 94 23.65 -1.12 -11.45
C ASN A 94 25.03 -1.04 -10.75
N MET A 95 25.22 -0.16 -9.76
CA MET A 95 26.43 -0.14 -8.94
C MET A 95 26.43 -1.18 -7.82
N PHE A 96 25.28 -1.79 -7.51
CA PHE A 96 25.16 -2.68 -6.37
C PHE A 96 25.66 -4.09 -6.69
N ASP A 97 26.42 -4.69 -5.78
CA ASP A 97 26.72 -6.12 -5.82
C ASP A 97 25.47 -6.96 -5.53
N ILE A 98 24.58 -6.46 -4.68
CA ILE A 98 23.33 -7.09 -4.26
C ILE A 98 22.33 -6.02 -3.81
N TYR A 99 21.07 -6.21 -4.16
CA TYR A 99 19.95 -5.42 -3.66
C TYR A 99 19.24 -6.16 -2.52
N LEU A 100 19.03 -5.48 -1.39
CA LEU A 100 18.32 -6.02 -0.24
C LEU A 100 17.06 -5.20 0.06
N GLN A 101 15.88 -5.78 -0.19
CA GLN A 101 14.61 -5.22 0.25
C GLN A 101 14.33 -5.66 1.70
N TYR A 102 14.64 -4.79 2.65
CA TYR A 102 14.54 -5.08 4.10
C TYR A 102 13.25 -4.54 4.75
N ALA A 103 12.17 -4.43 3.97
CA ALA A 103 10.87 -3.98 4.46
C ALA A 103 10.20 -5.05 5.34
N ASN A 104 9.34 -4.61 6.27
CA ASN A 104 8.54 -5.49 7.13
C ASN A 104 7.31 -6.08 6.41
N CYS A 105 6.89 -5.48 5.30
CA CYS A 105 5.86 -5.94 4.38
C CYS A 105 5.79 -4.98 3.19
N GLU A 106 5.35 -5.48 2.04
CA GLU A 106 5.08 -4.69 0.83
C GLU A 106 3.88 -5.28 0.09
N GLY A 107 3.22 -4.45 -0.72
CA GLY A 107 2.11 -4.88 -1.59
C GLY A 107 2.58 -5.56 -2.87
N PHE A 108 3.70 -5.13 -3.45
CA PHE A 108 4.36 -5.79 -4.59
C PHE A 108 5.89 -5.73 -4.42
N GLY A 109 6.40 -4.56 -4.03
CA GLY A 109 7.83 -4.34 -3.84
C GLY A 109 8.54 -4.19 -5.19
N LEU A 110 8.12 -3.18 -5.96
CA LEU A 110 8.71 -2.79 -7.27
C LEU A 110 10.25 -2.77 -7.27
N PRO A 111 10.93 -2.26 -6.22
CA PRO A 111 12.39 -2.23 -6.22
C PRO A 111 13.07 -3.60 -6.39
N GLN A 112 12.42 -4.70 -5.97
CA GLN A 112 12.94 -6.06 -6.19
C GLN A 112 13.06 -6.39 -7.69
N VAL A 113 12.01 -6.09 -8.45
CA VAL A 113 11.97 -6.38 -9.90
C VAL A 113 12.79 -5.36 -10.69
N GLU A 114 12.93 -4.12 -10.21
CA GLU A 114 13.82 -3.11 -10.80
C GLU A 114 15.31 -3.51 -10.65
N ALA A 115 15.70 -4.01 -9.47
CA ALA A 115 17.04 -4.54 -9.25
C ALA A 115 17.30 -5.78 -10.11
N ALA A 116 16.35 -6.71 -10.18
CA ALA A 116 16.46 -7.87 -11.06
C ALA A 116 16.56 -7.47 -12.55
N ALA A 117 15.80 -6.47 -13.00
CA ALA A 117 15.88 -5.95 -14.36
C ALA A 117 17.27 -5.36 -14.69
N CYS A 118 17.94 -4.77 -13.69
CA CYS A 118 19.33 -4.31 -13.80
C CYS A 118 20.35 -5.47 -13.78
N GLY A 119 19.94 -6.72 -13.61
CA GLY A 119 20.84 -7.87 -13.46
C GLY A 119 21.56 -7.89 -12.11
N VAL A 120 20.98 -7.25 -11.08
CA VAL A 120 21.52 -7.24 -9.73
C VAL A 120 20.90 -8.39 -8.92
N PRO A 121 21.70 -9.21 -8.22
CA PRO A 121 21.19 -10.20 -7.28
C PRO A 121 20.23 -9.57 -6.25
N VAL A 122 19.13 -10.25 -5.93
CA VAL A 122 18.07 -9.74 -5.05
C VAL A 122 17.96 -10.63 -3.82
N MET A 123 17.96 -10.00 -2.65
CA MET A 123 17.61 -10.58 -1.36
C MET A 123 16.43 -9.81 -0.78
N SER A 124 15.48 -10.48 -0.11
CA SER A 124 14.28 -9.82 0.40
C SER A 124 13.71 -10.54 1.62
N THR A 125 13.03 -9.80 2.48
CA THR A 125 12.18 -10.39 3.54
C THR A 125 11.11 -11.29 2.90
N ASP A 126 11.08 -12.56 3.29
CA ASP A 126 10.15 -13.57 2.78
C ASP A 126 8.78 -13.44 3.49
N TYR A 127 8.08 -12.33 3.22
CA TYR A 127 6.79 -12.02 3.82
C TYR A 127 5.93 -11.13 2.93
N SER A 128 4.60 -11.22 3.06
CA SER A 128 3.62 -10.50 2.24
C SER A 128 3.88 -10.72 0.74
N ALA A 129 3.54 -9.79 -0.13
CA ALA A 129 3.71 -10.02 -1.57
C ALA A 129 5.16 -10.23 -2.00
N MET A 130 6.13 -9.74 -1.23
CA MET A 130 7.56 -9.95 -1.51
C MET A 130 7.94 -11.42 -1.57
N GLU A 131 7.28 -12.29 -0.80
CA GLU A 131 7.53 -13.74 -0.83
C GLU A 131 7.29 -14.33 -2.22
N SER A 132 6.24 -13.87 -2.90
CA SER A 132 5.89 -14.34 -4.24
C SER A 132 6.88 -13.81 -5.28
N VAL A 133 7.27 -12.54 -5.14
CA VAL A 133 8.20 -11.88 -6.05
C VAL A 133 9.60 -12.49 -5.95
N ILE A 134 10.15 -12.61 -4.73
CA ILE A 134 11.50 -13.12 -4.53
C ILE A 134 11.65 -14.57 -5.01
N ARG A 135 10.60 -15.40 -4.81
CA ARG A 135 10.60 -16.81 -5.27
C ARG A 135 10.52 -16.90 -6.79
N GLN A 136 9.69 -16.08 -7.44
CA GLN A 136 9.61 -16.04 -8.91
C GLN A 136 10.91 -15.51 -9.55
N LEU A 137 11.58 -14.55 -8.91
CA LEU A 137 12.88 -14.06 -9.36
C LEU A 137 14.02 -15.08 -9.16
N GLY A 138 13.80 -16.15 -8.39
CA GLY A 138 14.86 -17.05 -7.96
C GLY A 138 15.86 -16.42 -6.99
N GLY A 139 15.45 -15.36 -6.28
CA GLY A 139 16.28 -14.60 -5.36
C GLY A 139 16.52 -15.26 -4.01
N ILE A 140 17.10 -14.51 -3.08
CA ILE A 140 17.49 -14.99 -1.75
C ILE A 140 16.44 -14.58 -0.71
N PRO A 141 15.50 -15.46 -0.31
CA PRO A 141 14.53 -15.14 0.73
C PRO A 141 15.18 -15.12 2.12
N VAL A 142 14.81 -14.14 2.93
CA VAL A 142 15.14 -14.04 4.36
C VAL A 142 13.86 -14.24 5.15
N LYS A 143 13.71 -15.41 5.77
CA LYS A 143 12.54 -15.72 6.59
C LYS A 143 12.45 -14.75 7.78
N PRO A 144 11.27 -14.16 8.06
CA PRO A 144 11.07 -13.34 9.25
C PRO A 144 11.34 -14.13 10.54
N LYS A 145 11.91 -13.45 11.54
CA LYS A 145 12.14 -14.03 12.87
C LYS A 145 10.83 -14.25 13.62
N ALA A 146 9.89 -13.33 13.43
CA ALA A 146 8.56 -13.36 14.00
C ALA A 146 7.63 -12.46 13.18
N LEU A 147 6.34 -12.52 13.47
CA LEU A 147 5.35 -11.55 13.03
C LEU A 147 4.79 -10.83 14.26
N TYR A 148 4.56 -9.52 14.18
CA TYR A 148 3.84 -8.76 15.20
C TYR A 148 2.59 -8.13 14.60
N LYS A 149 1.54 -7.95 15.41
CA LYS A 149 0.32 -7.26 14.98
C LYS A 149 0.49 -5.76 15.22
N GLU A 150 0.47 -4.97 14.15
CA GLU A 150 0.45 -3.51 14.22
C GLU A 150 -0.90 -3.04 14.79
N LEU A 151 -0.88 -2.09 15.73
CA LEU A 151 -2.08 -1.69 16.47
C LEU A 151 -3.05 -0.88 15.61
N GLU A 152 -2.52 -0.06 14.72
CA GLU A 152 -3.26 0.90 13.91
C GLU A 152 -4.10 0.20 12.83
N THR A 153 -3.50 -0.79 12.15
CA THR A 153 -4.14 -1.46 11.01
C THR A 153 -4.60 -2.88 11.34
N GLY A 154 -4.13 -3.46 12.45
CA GLY A 154 -4.32 -4.87 12.75
C GLY A 154 -3.56 -5.83 11.83
N CYS A 155 -2.73 -5.31 10.92
CA CYS A 155 -1.92 -6.12 10.02
C CYS A 155 -0.80 -6.83 10.78
N MET A 156 -0.51 -8.07 10.37
CA MET A 156 0.72 -8.73 10.79
C MET A 156 1.88 -8.12 10.00
N ARG A 157 2.95 -7.72 10.67
CA ARG A 157 4.18 -7.13 10.11
C ARG A 157 5.36 -8.04 10.44
N ALA A 158 6.28 -8.21 9.50
CA ALA A 158 7.46 -9.03 9.72
C ALA A 158 8.47 -8.35 10.65
N VAL A 159 9.00 -9.12 11.60
CA VAL A 159 10.22 -8.77 12.33
C VAL A 159 11.39 -9.37 11.56
N ALA A 160 12.27 -8.52 11.05
CA ALA A 160 13.40 -8.96 10.24
C ALA A 160 14.39 -9.83 11.04
N ASP A 161 14.82 -10.95 10.46
CA ASP A 161 15.83 -11.81 11.06
C ASP A 161 17.24 -11.30 10.70
N ASN A 162 17.78 -10.45 11.58
CA ASN A 162 19.11 -9.87 11.41
C ASN A 162 20.24 -10.91 11.41
N ASP A 163 20.06 -12.06 12.05
CA ASP A 163 21.09 -13.09 12.16
C ASP A 163 21.11 -13.91 10.86
N LEU A 164 19.93 -14.36 10.40
CA LEU A 164 19.77 -15.06 9.12
C LEU A 164 20.19 -14.19 7.92
N ALA A 165 19.81 -12.91 7.90
CA ALA A 165 20.21 -12.00 6.83
C ALA A 165 21.75 -11.82 6.78
N CYS A 166 22.41 -11.79 7.94
CA CYS A 166 23.85 -11.72 8.03
C CYS A 166 24.53 -13.00 7.48
N GLU A 167 24.02 -14.17 7.84
CA GLU A 167 24.50 -15.47 7.31
C GLU A 167 24.37 -15.53 5.79
N LYS A 168 23.22 -15.14 5.25
CA LYS A 168 22.99 -15.12 3.79
C LYS A 168 23.88 -14.13 3.05
N LEU A 169 24.21 -13.00 3.65
CA LEU A 169 25.17 -12.06 3.06
C LEU A 169 26.59 -12.64 3.05
N LEU A 170 27.01 -13.33 4.12
CA LEU A 170 28.30 -14.01 4.15
C LEU A 170 28.38 -15.11 3.08
N GLU A 171 27.32 -15.92 2.95
CA GLU A 171 27.21 -16.92 1.88
C GLU A 171 27.31 -16.28 0.49
N PHE A 172 26.59 -15.17 0.27
CA PHE A 172 26.62 -14.45 -0.99
C PHE A 172 28.01 -13.88 -1.32
N PHE A 173 28.69 -13.26 -0.36
CA PHE A 173 30.02 -12.68 -0.60
C PHE A 173 31.16 -13.71 -0.60
N ASN A 174 30.88 -14.97 -0.23
CA ASN A 174 31.80 -16.09 -0.48
C ASN A 174 31.77 -16.58 -1.94
N LEU A 175 30.76 -16.18 -2.72
CA LEU A 175 30.71 -16.45 -4.16
C LEU A 175 31.75 -15.60 -4.91
N SER A 176 32.32 -16.18 -5.96
CA SER A 176 33.16 -15.44 -6.91
C SER A 176 32.40 -14.31 -7.61
N ALA A 177 33.13 -13.36 -8.20
CA ALA A 177 32.50 -12.29 -8.97
C ALA A 177 31.69 -12.83 -10.16
N GLU A 178 32.17 -13.90 -10.78
CA GLU A 178 31.53 -14.61 -11.88
C GLU A 178 30.21 -15.27 -11.43
N GLU A 179 30.21 -15.97 -10.29
CA GLU A 179 29.00 -16.59 -9.72
C GLU A 179 27.95 -15.55 -9.32
N ARG A 180 28.38 -14.42 -8.72
CA ARG A 180 27.48 -13.30 -8.38
C ARG A 180 26.86 -12.69 -9.63
N LYS A 181 27.65 -12.52 -10.69
CA LYS A 181 27.17 -12.03 -11.99
C LYS A 181 26.21 -13.02 -12.65
N GLU A 182 26.49 -14.31 -12.58
CA GLU A 182 25.59 -15.35 -13.10
C GLU A 182 24.25 -15.35 -12.36
N LEU A 183 24.27 -15.20 -11.03
CA LEU A 183 23.06 -15.08 -10.22
C LEU A 183 22.23 -13.85 -10.63
N GLY A 184 22.88 -12.71 -10.84
CA GLY A 184 22.24 -11.50 -11.34
C GLY A 184 21.59 -11.69 -12.72
N ASN A 185 22.28 -12.36 -13.66
CA ASN A 185 21.72 -12.70 -14.96
C ASN A 185 20.50 -13.61 -14.85
N LYS A 186 20.52 -14.61 -13.95
CA LYS A 186 19.36 -15.50 -13.69
C LYS A 186 18.14 -14.69 -13.24
N HIS A 187 18.33 -13.75 -12.31
CA HIS A 187 17.23 -12.90 -11.84
C HIS A 187 16.69 -12.00 -12.96
N ARG A 188 17.56 -11.48 -13.83
CA ARG A 188 17.14 -10.71 -15.00
C ARG A 188 16.30 -11.54 -15.97
N THR A 189 16.72 -12.77 -16.26
CA THR A 189 15.92 -13.68 -17.09
C THR A 189 14.56 -13.96 -16.45
N ALA A 190 14.50 -14.19 -15.14
CA ALA A 190 13.24 -14.36 -14.42
C ALA A 190 12.37 -13.09 -14.45
N PHE A 191 12.97 -11.89 -14.43
CA PHE A 191 12.27 -10.62 -14.64
C PHE A 191 11.60 -10.55 -16.02
N GLU A 192 12.35 -10.85 -17.07
CA GLU A 192 11.85 -10.89 -18.46
C GLU A 192 10.75 -11.97 -18.63
N GLU A 193 10.84 -13.07 -17.88
CA GLU A 193 9.86 -14.16 -17.90
C GLU A 193 8.57 -13.85 -17.14
N HIS A 194 8.62 -13.22 -15.97
CA HIS A 194 7.46 -13.14 -15.09
C HIS A 194 6.88 -11.74 -14.92
N PHE A 195 7.68 -10.69 -15.06
CA PHE A 195 7.33 -9.35 -14.60
C PHE A 195 7.19 -8.34 -15.74
N GLN A 196 6.46 -8.73 -16.78
CA GLN A 196 6.18 -7.88 -17.94
C GLN A 196 4.75 -7.34 -17.94
N TRP A 197 4.59 -6.07 -18.33
CA TRP A 197 3.30 -5.39 -18.31
C TRP A 197 2.29 -5.99 -19.29
N ASP A 198 2.74 -6.45 -20.46
CA ASP A 198 1.92 -7.12 -21.46
C ASP A 198 1.32 -8.44 -20.93
N LYS A 199 2.08 -9.21 -20.15
CA LYS A 199 1.60 -10.45 -19.51
C LYS A 199 0.49 -10.16 -18.50
N SER A 200 0.67 -9.14 -17.67
CA SER A 200 -0.35 -8.69 -16.71
C SER A 200 -1.60 -8.18 -17.42
N GLY A 201 -1.45 -7.34 -18.45
CA GLY A 201 -2.56 -6.83 -19.25
C GLY A 201 -3.35 -7.96 -19.91
N LYS A 202 -2.65 -8.89 -20.56
CA LYS A 202 -3.26 -10.04 -21.22
C LYS A 202 -4.06 -10.92 -20.26
N LYS A 203 -3.60 -11.10 -19.02
CA LYS A 203 -4.38 -11.86 -18.01
C LYS A 203 -5.72 -11.19 -17.69
N TRP A 204 -5.75 -9.87 -17.63
CA TRP A 204 -6.99 -9.11 -17.45
C TRP A 204 -7.89 -9.18 -18.67
N GLU A 205 -7.33 -9.04 -19.88
CA GLU A 205 -8.07 -9.20 -21.15
C GLU A 205 -8.71 -10.59 -21.24
N GLU A 206 -7.92 -11.65 -21.06
CA GLU A 206 -8.40 -13.04 -21.05
C GLU A 206 -9.52 -13.25 -20.03
N TYR A 207 -9.40 -12.65 -18.83
CA TYR A 207 -10.43 -12.75 -17.82
C TYR A 207 -11.71 -12.03 -18.24
N PHE A 208 -11.62 -10.77 -18.68
CA PHE A 208 -12.79 -9.99 -19.10
C PHE A 208 -13.52 -10.64 -20.28
N ASP A 209 -12.79 -11.23 -21.23
CA ASP A 209 -13.38 -11.94 -22.36
C ASP A 209 -14.04 -13.28 -21.94
N SER A 210 -13.56 -13.89 -20.85
CA SER A 210 -14.08 -15.17 -20.34
C SER A 210 -15.31 -15.03 -19.43
N VAL A 211 -15.50 -13.86 -18.82
CA VAL A 211 -16.60 -13.63 -17.88
C VAL A 211 -17.89 -13.47 -18.66
N ASP A 212 -18.84 -14.36 -18.39
CA ASP A 212 -20.20 -14.21 -18.91
C ASP A 212 -20.88 -13.01 -18.23
N VAL A 213 -21.17 -11.99 -19.02
CA VAL A 213 -21.90 -10.79 -18.61
C VAL A 213 -23.34 -10.79 -19.15
N SER A 214 -23.85 -11.94 -19.59
CA SER A 214 -25.22 -12.11 -20.10
C SER A 214 -26.29 -11.72 -19.08
N ASP A 215 -26.00 -11.90 -17.77
CA ASP A 215 -26.74 -11.27 -16.67
C ASP A 215 -26.41 -9.77 -16.62
N ASN A 216 -26.84 -9.05 -17.65
CA ASN A 216 -26.56 -7.65 -17.84
C ASN A 216 -27.40 -6.81 -16.87
N LEU A 217 -27.02 -6.80 -15.59
CA LEU A 217 -27.60 -5.95 -14.55
C LEU A 217 -27.53 -4.46 -14.94
N TRP A 218 -26.62 -4.08 -15.84
CA TRP A 218 -26.59 -2.72 -16.38
C TRP A 218 -27.81 -2.40 -17.24
N MET A 219 -28.44 -3.39 -17.88
CA MET A 219 -29.66 -3.23 -18.66
C MET A 219 -30.92 -3.62 -17.89
N SER A 220 -30.79 -4.03 -16.63
CA SER A 220 -31.96 -4.36 -15.81
C SER A 220 -32.91 -3.17 -15.70
N PRO A 221 -34.22 -3.42 -15.52
CA PRO A 221 -35.19 -2.36 -15.24
C PRO A 221 -34.69 -1.46 -14.10
N PRO A 222 -34.93 -0.13 -14.19
CA PRO A 222 -34.49 0.77 -13.14
C PRO A 222 -35.17 0.45 -11.82
N ASP A 223 -34.37 0.31 -10.77
CA ASP A 223 -34.90 0.26 -9.41
C ASP A 223 -35.04 1.69 -8.89
N ILE A 224 -36.20 2.32 -9.13
CA ILE A 224 -36.53 3.65 -8.61
C ILE A 224 -37.71 3.50 -7.66
N GLN A 225 -37.44 3.61 -6.36
CA GLN A 225 -38.44 3.47 -5.31
C GLN A 225 -38.41 4.68 -4.40
N ARG A 226 -39.59 5.16 -4.00
CA ARG A 226 -39.74 6.27 -3.06
C ARG A 226 -39.63 5.75 -1.63
N PRO A 227 -38.89 6.42 -0.73
CA PRO A 227 -38.94 6.14 0.70
C PRO A 227 -40.36 6.27 1.25
N ASP A 228 -40.79 5.32 2.07
CA ASP A 228 -42.10 5.41 2.73
C ASP A 228 -42.12 6.56 3.73
N PRO A 229 -43.28 7.23 3.92
CA PRO A 229 -43.39 8.32 4.86
C PRO A 229 -43.09 7.86 6.28
N LYS A 230 -42.45 8.74 7.05
CA LYS A 230 -42.11 8.50 8.44
C LYS A 230 -43.37 8.17 9.27
N PRO A 231 -43.36 7.14 10.14
CA PRO A 231 -44.49 6.80 10.99
C PRO A 231 -44.74 7.84 12.08
N ASP A 232 -46.02 8.16 12.32
CA ASP A 232 -46.46 9.14 13.32
C ASP A 232 -46.12 8.73 14.77
N HIS A 233 -46.06 7.42 15.04
CA HIS A 233 -45.77 6.86 16.37
C HIS A 233 -44.61 5.87 16.32
N HIS A 234 -43.40 6.33 16.69
CA HIS A 234 -42.19 5.50 16.73
C HIS A 234 -41.57 5.37 18.13
N LYS A 235 -42.04 6.15 19.11
CA LYS A 235 -41.39 6.27 20.44
C LYS A 235 -41.42 5.01 21.31
N ASN A 236 -42.38 4.11 21.09
CA ASN A 236 -42.55 2.88 21.88
C ASN A 236 -42.21 1.61 21.08
N ILE A 237 -41.60 1.75 19.90
CA ILE A 237 -41.23 0.64 19.04
C ILE A 237 -39.78 0.23 19.39
N PRO A 238 -39.48 -1.07 19.54
CA PRO A 238 -38.11 -1.52 19.73
C PRO A 238 -37.17 -1.02 18.61
N HIS A 239 -35.96 -0.59 18.97
CA HIS A 239 -35.00 -0.01 18.02
C HIS A 239 -34.59 -0.97 16.89
N GLU A 240 -34.55 -2.28 17.14
CA GLU A 240 -34.32 -3.30 16.10
C GLU A 240 -35.44 -3.28 15.05
N VAL A 241 -36.70 -3.17 15.48
CA VAL A 241 -37.86 -3.10 14.59
C VAL A 241 -37.82 -1.81 13.77
N LEU A 242 -37.44 -0.69 14.39
CA LEU A 242 -37.25 0.57 13.68
C LEU A 242 -36.10 0.50 12.66
N ALA A 243 -34.97 -0.13 13.02
CA ALA A 243 -33.84 -0.32 12.12
C ALA A 243 -34.21 -1.16 10.90
N ARG A 244 -34.88 -2.30 11.14
CA ARG A 244 -35.43 -3.17 10.09
C ARG A 244 -36.42 -2.42 9.20
N TRP A 245 -37.29 -1.61 9.80
CA TRP A 245 -38.26 -0.78 9.07
C TRP A 245 -37.56 0.26 8.17
N LEU A 246 -36.56 0.97 8.68
CA LEU A 246 -35.78 1.95 7.90
C LEU A 246 -35.08 1.29 6.70
N ILE A 247 -34.48 0.11 6.88
CA ILE A 247 -33.83 -0.62 5.79
C ILE A 247 -34.84 -1.07 4.73
N THR A 248 -35.96 -1.65 5.16
CA THR A 248 -36.93 -2.28 4.25
C THR A 248 -37.83 -1.26 3.56
N ASN A 249 -38.25 -0.21 4.26
CA ASN A 249 -39.32 0.69 3.82
C ASN A 249 -38.80 2.08 3.39
N VAL A 250 -37.67 2.53 3.93
CA VAL A 250 -37.07 3.83 3.57
C VAL A 250 -35.94 3.64 2.56
N LEU A 251 -34.96 2.79 2.87
CA LEU A 251 -33.87 2.46 1.94
C LEU A 251 -34.31 1.51 0.81
N LYS A 252 -35.37 0.74 1.02
CA LYS A 252 -35.91 -0.25 0.06
C LYS A 252 -34.86 -1.29 -0.37
N ASP A 253 -33.98 -1.69 0.56
CA ASP A 253 -32.95 -2.71 0.32
C ASP A 253 -32.98 -3.80 1.42
N PRO A 254 -33.88 -4.78 1.30
CA PRO A 254 -34.00 -5.88 2.26
C PRO A 254 -32.71 -6.73 2.39
N SER A 255 -31.79 -6.69 1.41
CA SER A 255 -30.53 -7.45 1.48
C SER A 255 -29.61 -6.98 2.61
N LYS A 256 -29.85 -5.79 3.15
CA LYS A 256 -29.08 -5.22 4.28
C LYS A 256 -29.62 -5.65 5.64
N ILE A 257 -30.74 -6.35 5.70
CA ILE A 257 -31.20 -6.96 6.94
C ILE A 257 -30.16 -7.97 7.43
N ASP A 258 -29.95 -7.99 8.74
CA ASP A 258 -28.97 -8.81 9.46
C ASP A 258 -27.50 -8.60 9.04
N SER A 259 -27.23 -7.57 8.23
CA SER A 259 -25.88 -7.10 7.92
C SER A 259 -25.29 -6.26 9.05
N TYR A 260 -24.00 -5.94 8.95
CA TYR A 260 -23.35 -4.97 9.84
C TYR A 260 -24.10 -3.63 9.89
N LEU A 261 -24.65 -3.15 8.76
CA LEU A 261 -25.43 -1.91 8.71
C LEU A 261 -26.70 -2.01 9.59
N HIS A 262 -27.38 -3.15 9.57
CA HIS A 262 -28.56 -3.40 10.40
C HIS A 262 -28.22 -3.37 11.89
N LEU A 263 -27.18 -4.12 12.28
CA LEU A 263 -26.72 -4.19 13.67
C LEU A 263 -26.24 -2.82 14.18
N ARG A 264 -25.51 -2.08 13.35
CA ARG A 264 -25.07 -0.72 13.66
C ARG A 264 -26.27 0.22 13.85
N LEU A 265 -27.23 0.22 12.94
CA LEU A 265 -28.40 1.09 13.02
C LEU A 265 -29.21 0.83 14.29
N ALA A 266 -29.44 -0.44 14.64
CA ALA A 266 -30.14 -0.80 15.87
C ALA A 266 -29.37 -0.33 17.12
N LYS A 267 -28.04 -0.51 17.14
CA LYS A 267 -27.15 -0.05 18.22
C LYS A 267 -27.17 1.48 18.36
N ASP A 268 -27.04 2.21 17.26
CA ASP A 268 -26.97 3.68 17.30
C ASP A 268 -28.31 4.31 17.69
N LEU A 269 -29.44 3.73 17.24
CA LEU A 269 -30.77 4.12 17.68
C LEU A 269 -30.96 3.84 19.18
N LEU A 270 -30.50 2.69 19.67
CA LEU A 270 -30.58 2.32 21.08
C LEU A 270 -29.77 3.26 21.97
N TYR A 271 -28.56 3.63 21.55
CA TYR A 271 -27.67 4.51 22.32
C TYR A 271 -27.95 5.99 22.09
N GLY A 272 -28.79 6.35 21.12
CA GLY A 272 -29.07 7.74 20.78
C GLY A 272 -27.87 8.50 20.21
N THR A 273 -26.84 7.77 19.75
CA THR A 273 -25.57 8.34 19.28
C THR A 273 -24.99 7.50 18.15
N THR A 274 -24.26 8.14 17.24
CA THR A 274 -23.48 7.51 16.16
C THR A 274 -22.05 8.02 16.19
N THR A 275 -21.11 7.24 15.67
CA THR A 275 -19.80 7.77 15.28
C THR A 275 -19.86 8.41 13.90
N GLY A 276 -19.05 9.45 13.68
CA GLY A 276 -18.84 10.03 12.36
C GLY A 276 -18.39 8.99 11.33
N ALA A 277 -18.72 9.23 10.07
CA ALA A 277 -18.30 8.44 8.93
C ALA A 277 -17.68 9.36 7.87
N THR A 278 -16.62 8.90 7.20
CA THR A 278 -15.94 9.65 6.15
C THR A 278 -16.91 10.03 5.04
N GLY A 279 -16.95 11.31 4.66
CA GLY A 279 -17.86 11.81 3.63
C GLY A 279 -19.32 11.95 4.05
N GLY A 280 -19.64 11.87 5.35
CA GLY A 280 -20.98 12.13 5.89
C GLY A 280 -22.04 11.09 5.54
N MET A 281 -21.64 9.91 5.04
CA MET A 281 -22.55 8.82 4.69
C MET A 281 -22.63 7.80 5.82
N TYR A 282 -23.84 7.55 6.31
CA TYR A 282 -24.14 6.53 7.32
C TYR A 282 -24.08 5.12 6.69
N PHE A 283 -22.89 4.69 6.29
CA PHE A 283 -22.69 3.40 5.61
C PHE A 283 -21.47 2.65 6.14
N ASN A 284 -20.35 3.33 6.39
CA ASN A 284 -19.10 2.69 6.78
C ASN A 284 -18.38 3.46 7.91
N GLU A 285 -18.16 2.82 9.06
CA GLU A 285 -17.32 3.40 10.14
C GLU A 285 -15.82 3.17 9.88
N ASP A 286 -15.47 2.13 9.11
CA ASP A 286 -14.09 1.71 8.91
C ASP A 286 -13.30 2.68 8.03
N SER A 287 -13.96 3.41 7.13
CA SER A 287 -13.32 4.46 6.35
C SER A 287 -12.80 5.63 7.21
N SER A 288 -13.36 5.79 8.42
CA SER A 288 -12.97 6.82 9.41
C SER A 288 -12.07 6.27 10.51
N GLN A 289 -11.47 5.09 10.36
CA GLN A 289 -10.57 4.50 11.36
C GLN A 289 -9.42 5.41 11.79
N PHE A 290 -8.96 6.30 10.89
CA PHE A 290 -7.86 7.23 11.13
C PHE A 290 -8.31 8.66 11.47
N GLU A 291 -9.61 8.94 11.52
CA GLU A 291 -10.15 10.22 11.95
C GLU A 291 -10.52 10.19 13.43
N HIS A 292 -10.43 11.32 14.12
CA HIS A 292 -10.94 11.43 15.49
C HIS A 292 -12.44 11.12 15.49
N ARG A 293 -12.82 9.97 16.09
CA ARG A 293 -14.21 9.54 16.21
C ARG A 293 -14.99 10.56 17.03
N SER A 294 -15.68 11.46 16.35
CA SER A 294 -16.64 12.34 17.01
C SER A 294 -17.95 11.56 17.19
N VAL A 295 -18.38 11.44 18.45
CA VAL A 295 -19.70 10.92 18.79
C VAL A 295 -20.70 12.04 18.57
N GLN A 296 -21.73 11.76 17.79
CA GLN A 296 -22.78 12.73 17.46
C GLN A 296 -24.13 12.20 17.93
N PRO A 297 -25.07 13.08 18.35
CA PRO A 297 -26.44 12.68 18.61
C PRO A 297 -27.05 11.97 17.40
N PHE A 298 -27.80 10.91 17.65
CA PHE A 298 -28.43 10.11 16.61
C PHE A 298 -29.80 9.63 17.06
N ASN A 299 -30.86 10.20 16.49
CA ASN A 299 -32.23 9.80 16.79
C ASN A 299 -32.92 9.25 15.54
N PHE A 300 -34.15 8.78 15.72
CA PHE A 300 -34.93 8.20 14.62
C PHE A 300 -35.16 9.17 13.45
N ASP A 301 -35.37 10.47 13.71
CA ASP A 301 -35.56 11.47 12.65
C ASP A 301 -34.30 11.65 11.80
N MET A 302 -33.13 11.66 12.44
CA MET A 302 -31.83 11.71 11.77
C MET A 302 -31.57 10.43 10.97
N ALA A 303 -31.89 9.26 11.54
CA ALA A 303 -31.77 7.98 10.87
C ALA A 303 -32.67 7.91 9.62
N TYR A 304 -33.93 8.34 9.74
CA TYR A 304 -34.85 8.46 8.61
C TYR A 304 -34.29 9.36 7.52
N GLY A 305 -33.82 10.57 7.87
CA GLY A 305 -33.24 11.50 6.90
C GLY A 305 -32.02 10.91 6.18
N ASN A 306 -31.14 10.21 6.89
CA ASN A 306 -29.98 9.55 6.31
C ASN A 306 -30.37 8.45 5.32
N PHE A 307 -31.31 7.57 5.69
CA PHE A 307 -31.73 6.46 4.84
C PHE A 307 -32.55 6.92 3.64
N ALA A 308 -33.39 7.96 3.80
CA ALA A 308 -34.10 8.58 2.69
C ALA A 308 -33.11 9.21 1.69
N ASN A 309 -32.10 9.95 2.18
CA ASN A 309 -31.05 10.51 1.32
C ASN A 309 -30.22 9.42 0.62
N LEU A 310 -29.92 8.30 1.29
CA LEU A 310 -29.27 7.16 0.65
C LEU A 310 -30.12 6.59 -0.49
N ARG A 311 -31.43 6.41 -0.29
CA ARG A 311 -32.34 5.97 -1.35
C ARG A 311 -32.43 6.97 -2.50
N ASP A 312 -32.49 8.26 -2.20
CA ASP A 312 -32.53 9.31 -3.22
C ASP A 312 -31.24 9.33 -4.04
N LYS A 313 -30.07 9.09 -3.43
CA LYS A 313 -28.81 8.91 -4.15
C LYS A 313 -28.82 7.68 -5.06
N ILE A 314 -29.34 6.55 -4.58
CA ILE A 314 -29.50 5.33 -5.41
C ILE A 314 -30.41 5.64 -6.60
N ASN A 315 -31.58 6.25 -6.36
CA ASN A 315 -32.52 6.66 -7.40
C ASN A 315 -31.89 7.61 -8.41
N HIS A 316 -31.08 8.57 -7.95
CA HIS A 316 -30.35 9.50 -8.83
C HIS A 316 -29.40 8.75 -9.77
N TRP A 317 -28.59 7.83 -9.24
CA TRP A 317 -27.66 7.06 -10.07
C TRP A 317 -28.36 6.08 -11.02
N GLU A 318 -29.47 5.48 -10.60
CA GLU A 318 -30.33 4.66 -11.47
C GLU A 318 -30.94 5.49 -12.61
N GLN A 319 -31.39 6.71 -12.33
CA GLN A 319 -31.86 7.64 -13.37
C GLN A 319 -30.73 8.02 -14.35
N GLN A 320 -29.53 8.32 -13.84
CA GLN A 320 -28.35 8.60 -14.68
C GLN A 320 -27.96 7.40 -15.56
N ARG A 321 -28.05 6.18 -15.02
CA ARG A 321 -27.83 4.93 -15.76
C ARG A 321 -28.81 4.81 -16.93
N VAL A 322 -30.10 4.94 -16.67
CA VAL A 322 -31.15 4.87 -17.72
C VAL A 322 -30.97 5.96 -18.77
N GLN A 323 -30.72 7.21 -18.36
CA GLN A 323 -30.49 8.31 -19.28
C GLN A 323 -29.30 8.05 -20.21
N LYS A 324 -28.19 7.49 -19.69
CA LYS A 324 -27.03 7.13 -20.51
C LYS A 324 -27.33 5.99 -21.48
N ILE A 325 -28.11 4.98 -21.07
CA ILE A 325 -28.54 3.87 -21.93
C ILE A 325 -29.36 4.41 -23.10
N GLN A 326 -30.34 5.27 -22.82
CA GLN A 326 -31.18 5.92 -23.82
C GLN A 326 -30.37 6.80 -24.79
N GLN A 327 -29.44 7.63 -24.27
CA GLN A 327 -28.58 8.49 -25.10
C GLN A 327 -27.68 7.70 -26.06
N LYS A 328 -27.23 6.51 -25.67
CA LYS A 328 -26.39 5.64 -26.49
C LYS A 328 -27.18 4.78 -27.48
N GLY A 329 -28.51 4.89 -27.52
CA GLY A 329 -29.36 4.06 -28.37
C GLY A 329 -29.25 2.56 -28.06
N MET A 330 -28.87 2.21 -26.82
CA MET A 330 -28.82 0.83 -26.37
C MET A 330 -30.24 0.41 -26.00
N GLU A 331 -30.89 -0.41 -26.82
CA GLU A 331 -32.20 -0.98 -26.53
C GLU A 331 -32.11 -1.94 -25.33
N GLN A 332 -33.14 -1.93 -24.46
CA GLN A 332 -33.25 -2.80 -23.29
C GLN A 332 -33.46 -4.25 -23.64
#